data_AF-A0A414AHQ5-F1
#
_entry.id   AF-A0A414AHQ5-F1
#
_cell.length_a   1.000
_cell.length_b   1.000
_cell.length_c   1.000
_cell.angle_alpha   90.00
_cell.angle_beta   90.00
_cell.angle_gamma   90.00
#
_symmetry.space_group_name_H-M   'P 1'
#
loop_
_entity.id
_entity.type
_entity.pdbx_description
1 polymer ?
#
loop_
_entity_poly.entity_id
_entity_poly.type
_entity_poly.pdbx_seq_one_letter_code
_entity_poly.pdbx_strand_id
1 'polypeptide(L)'
;MECMSALSVIAKGMEDNLYNYTVNGKCSKCGNCCSDILPLSDDEIRKIHKYIRQNGIRESKHLIPVAKPVLDMTCPFRDNGKKICTIYEVRPEICRQFICDNEQQSKMNRERLRVGRCVFSMREVFFGAD
;
A
#
# COMPACT_ATOMS: atom_id res chain seq x y z
N MET A 1 -37.12 -7.16 -20.41
CA MET A 1 -35.88 -6.57 -19.90
C MET A 1 -35.92 -6.73 -18.39
N GLU A 2 -35.20 -7.70 -17.85
CA GLU A 2 -35.20 -7.94 -16.41
C GLU A 2 -34.30 -6.91 -15.74
N CYS A 3 -34.89 -6.10 -14.87
CA CYS A 3 -34.17 -5.14 -14.07
C CYS A 3 -33.43 -5.92 -12.99
N MET A 4 -32.13 -6.15 -13.17
CA MET A 4 -31.29 -6.74 -12.12
C MET A 4 -31.35 -5.85 -10.87
N SER A 5 -31.57 -6.45 -9.70
CA SER A 5 -31.55 -5.69 -8.44
C SER A 5 -30.13 -5.18 -8.18
N ALA A 6 -29.98 -4.01 -7.54
CA ALA A 6 -28.67 -3.46 -7.21
C ALA A 6 -27.80 -4.47 -6.43
N LEU A 7 -28.42 -5.25 -5.53
CA LEU A 7 -27.74 -6.31 -4.78
C LEU A 7 -27.20 -7.42 -5.69
N SER A 8 -27.96 -7.85 -6.69
CA SER A 8 -27.50 -8.88 -7.65
C SER A 8 -26.33 -8.39 -8.51
N VAL A 9 -26.31 -7.11 -8.88
CA VAL A 9 -25.19 -6.50 -9.62
C VAL A 9 -23.95 -6.42 -8.75
N ILE A 10 -24.09 -6.02 -7.48
CA ILE A 10 -22.99 -5.96 -6.51
C ILE A 10 -22.44 -7.37 -6.25
N ALA A 11 -23.30 -8.35 -5.96
CA ALA A 11 -22.91 -9.73 -5.71
C ALA A 11 -22.15 -10.33 -6.91
N LYS A 12 -22.67 -10.13 -8.12
CA LYS A 12 -22.01 -10.57 -9.35
C LYS A 12 -20.65 -9.86 -9.56
N GLY A 13 -20.57 -8.56 -9.28
CA GLY A 13 -19.29 -7.84 -9.34
C GLY A 13 -18.24 -8.34 -8.33
N MET A 14 -18.68 -8.82 -7.17
CA MET A 14 -17.80 -9.49 -6.20
C MET A 14 -17.32 -10.85 -6.70
N GLU A 15 -18.20 -11.67 -7.28
CA GLU A 15 -17.86 -12.97 -7.89
C GLU A 15 -16.91 -12.83 -9.08
N ASP A 16 -17.20 -11.86 -9.96
CA ASP A 16 -16.41 -11.55 -11.16
C ASP A 16 -15.10 -10.82 -10.84
N ASN A 17 -14.82 -10.57 -9.55
CA ASN A 17 -13.61 -9.91 -9.07
C ASN A 17 -13.40 -8.51 -9.71
N LEU A 18 -14.49 -7.77 -9.94
CA LEU A 18 -14.50 -6.44 -10.56
C LEU A 18 -13.67 -5.42 -9.75
N TYR A 19 -13.39 -5.71 -8.47
CA TYR A 19 -12.60 -4.89 -7.56
C TYR A 19 -11.12 -5.27 -7.51
N ASN A 20 -10.65 -6.12 -8.44
CA ASN A 20 -9.24 -6.44 -8.61
C ASN A 20 -8.51 -5.31 -9.34
N TYR A 21 -7.74 -4.51 -8.59
CA TYR A 21 -6.92 -3.44 -9.16
C TYR A 21 -5.48 -3.91 -9.45
N THR A 22 -5.28 -5.19 -9.73
CA THR A 22 -3.99 -5.74 -10.16
C THR A 22 -3.91 -5.85 -11.69
N VAL A 23 -2.69 -5.84 -12.22
CA VAL A 23 -2.41 -6.20 -13.60
C VAL A 23 -1.65 -7.52 -13.57
N ASN A 24 -2.29 -8.61 -14.00
CA ASN A 24 -1.74 -9.97 -13.96
C ASN A 24 -1.25 -10.38 -12.55
N GLY A 25 -2.05 -10.11 -11.51
CA GLY A 25 -1.72 -10.44 -10.12
C GLY A 25 -0.57 -9.59 -9.54
N LYS A 26 -0.19 -8.49 -10.19
CA LYS A 26 0.81 -7.54 -9.70
C LYS A 26 0.19 -6.17 -9.45
N CYS A 27 0.78 -5.41 -8.53
CA CYS A 27 0.37 -4.03 -8.24
C CYS A 27 0.26 -3.21 -9.54
N SER A 28 -0.91 -2.64 -9.82
CA SER A 28 -1.16 -1.72 -10.94
C SER A 28 -0.53 -0.33 -10.76
N LYS A 29 0.06 -0.08 -9.58
CA LYS A 29 0.59 1.22 -9.16
C LYS A 29 -0.49 2.31 -9.04
N CYS A 30 -1.74 1.94 -8.76
CA CYS A 30 -2.83 2.91 -8.53
C CYS A 30 -2.60 3.81 -7.30
N GLY A 31 -1.95 3.31 -6.24
CA GLY A 31 -1.65 4.05 -5.01
C GLY A 31 -2.68 3.88 -3.89
N ASN A 32 -3.81 3.22 -4.13
CA ASN A 32 -4.91 3.11 -3.16
C ASN A 32 -4.51 2.39 -1.85
N CYS A 33 -3.53 1.49 -1.88
CA CYS A 33 -3.03 0.80 -0.70
C CYS A 33 -1.71 1.38 -0.14
N CYS A 34 -1.17 2.45 -0.74
CA CYS A 34 0.09 3.06 -0.32
C CYS A 34 -0.12 3.97 0.89
N SER A 35 -0.20 3.38 2.08
CA SER A 35 -0.39 4.07 3.37
C SER A 35 0.93 4.37 4.10
N ASP A 36 0.94 5.42 4.92
CA ASP A 36 2.02 5.73 5.85
C ASP A 36 2.06 4.78 7.05
N ILE A 37 0.93 4.26 7.51
CA ILE A 37 0.89 3.39 8.69
C ILE A 37 0.87 1.93 8.27
N LEU A 38 1.94 1.18 8.58
CA LEU A 38 2.11 -0.21 8.16
C LEU A 38 2.77 -1.09 9.24
N PRO A 39 2.41 -2.38 9.32
CA PRO A 39 3.11 -3.36 10.16
C PRO A 39 4.43 -3.80 9.51
N LEU A 40 5.54 -3.56 10.21
CA LEU A 40 6.90 -3.88 9.77
C LEU A 40 7.60 -4.79 10.77
N SER A 41 8.54 -5.59 10.28
CA SER A 41 9.55 -6.25 11.13
C SER A 41 10.87 -5.47 11.12
N ASP A 42 11.71 -5.69 12.13
CA ASP A 42 13.04 -5.06 12.22
C ASP A 42 13.92 -5.37 11.01
N ASP A 43 13.77 -6.58 10.43
CA ASP A 43 14.49 -6.99 9.22
C ASP A 43 14.10 -6.16 8.00
N GLU A 44 12.80 -5.87 7.85
CA GLU A 44 12.29 -5.01 6.79
C GLU A 44 12.80 -3.59 6.95
N ILE A 45 12.77 -3.06 8.17
CA ILE A 45 13.29 -1.72 8.49
C ILE A 45 14.78 -1.63 8.11
N ARG A 46 15.61 -2.59 8.54
CA ARG A 46 17.04 -2.64 8.20
C ARG A 46 17.28 -2.72 6.70
N LYS A 47 16.52 -3.58 6.00
CA LYS A 47 16.62 -3.76 4.54
C LYS A 47 16.28 -2.49 3.78
N ILE A 48 15.19 -1.82 4.15
CA ILE A 48 14.72 -0.59 3.51
C ILE A 48 15.70 0.56 3.75
N HIS A 49 16.19 0.76 4.98
CA HIS A 49 17.23 1.77 5.26
C HIS A 49 18.50 1.56 4.41
N LYS A 50 18.96 0.31 4.28
CA LYS A 50 20.11 -0.01 3.41
C LYS A 50 19.83 0.38 1.96
N TYR A 51 18.64 0.04 1.45
CA TYR A 51 18.24 0.36 0.08
C TYR A 51 18.13 1.87 -0.16
N ILE A 52 17.58 2.64 0.78
CA ILE A 52 17.49 4.11 0.71
C ILE A 52 18.89 4.71 0.58
N ARG A 53 19.83 4.33 1.46
CA ARG A 53 21.20 4.85 1.42
C ARG A 53 21.91 4.52 0.12
N GLN A 54 21.76 3.30 -0.39
CA GLN A 54 22.42 2.86 -1.62
C GLN A 54 21.89 3.55 -2.88
N ASN A 55 20.61 3.93 -2.89
CA ASN A 55 19.95 4.49 -4.08
C ASN A 55 19.66 5.99 -3.96
N GLY A 56 20.07 6.64 -2.86
CA GLY A 56 19.83 8.07 -2.63
C GLY A 56 18.35 8.45 -2.60
N ILE A 57 17.49 7.57 -2.06
CA ILE A 57 16.04 7.78 -2.04
C ILE A 57 15.69 8.89 -1.07
N ARG A 58 14.82 9.79 -1.52
CA ARG A 58 14.26 10.88 -0.72
C ARG A 58 12.78 10.63 -0.48
N GLU A 59 12.27 11.24 0.58
CA GLU A 59 10.86 11.30 0.88
C GLU A 59 10.09 11.91 -0.30
N SER A 60 8.98 11.28 -0.68
CA SER A 60 8.01 11.85 -1.61
C SER A 60 6.99 12.65 -0.80
N LYS A 61 6.98 13.98 -0.99
CA LYS A 61 6.04 14.89 -0.33
C LYS A 61 4.77 15.02 -1.17
N HIS A 62 3.62 14.77 -0.56
CA HIS A 62 2.32 14.90 -1.21
C HIS A 62 1.72 16.23 -0.77
N LEU A 63 1.98 17.27 -1.56
CA LEU A 63 1.39 18.58 -1.30
C LEU A 63 -0.13 18.48 -1.52
N ILE A 64 -0.88 18.52 -0.43
CA ILE A 64 -2.34 18.63 -0.49
C ILE A 64 -2.66 20.13 -0.46
N PRO A 65 -3.18 20.73 -1.56
CA PRO A 65 -3.46 22.16 -1.62
C PRO A 65 -4.76 22.45 -0.88
N VAL A 66 -4.68 22.52 0.44
CA VAL A 66 -5.79 22.78 1.36
C VAL A 66 -5.48 23.98 2.23
N ALA A 67 -6.52 24.76 2.57
CA ALA A 67 -6.39 25.98 3.37
C ALA A 67 -5.92 25.72 4.82
N LYS A 68 -5.99 24.47 5.29
CA LYS A 68 -5.50 24.02 6.59
C LYS A 68 -4.51 22.88 6.39
N PRO A 69 -3.46 22.74 7.20
CA PRO A 69 -2.61 21.56 7.18
C PRO A 69 -3.46 20.31 7.38
N VAL A 70 -3.37 19.37 6.45
CA VAL A 70 -4.02 18.06 6.55
C VAL A 70 -2.94 17.02 6.71
N LEU A 71 -3.21 16.04 7.57
CA LEU A 71 -2.32 14.91 7.79
C LEU A 71 -2.17 14.09 6.50
N ASP A 72 -0.94 14.03 5.96
CA ASP A 72 -0.63 13.21 4.78
C ASP A 72 -0.37 11.75 5.18
N MET A 73 -1.41 10.94 5.04
CA MET A 73 -1.37 9.49 5.29
C MET A 73 -0.84 8.68 4.09
N THR A 74 -0.39 9.34 3.02
CA THR A 74 0.18 8.66 1.86
C THR A 74 1.59 8.17 2.19
N CYS A 75 1.91 6.93 1.81
CA CYS A 75 3.24 6.37 2.01
C CYS A 75 4.36 7.29 1.49
N PRO A 76 5.42 7.59 2.25
CA PRO A 76 6.48 8.51 1.84
C PRO A 76 7.33 8.01 0.65
N PHE A 77 7.16 6.74 0.25
CA PHE A 77 7.82 6.15 -0.92
C PHE A 77 6.93 6.15 -2.17
N ARG A 78 5.70 6.63 -2.07
CA ARG A 78 4.79 6.77 -3.20
C ARG A 78 5.12 8.07 -3.94
N ASP A 79 5.49 7.97 -5.21
CA ASP A 79 5.54 9.15 -6.08
C ASP A 79 4.25 9.19 -6.91
N ASN A 80 3.32 10.09 -6.56
CA ASN A 80 2.05 10.23 -7.26
C ASN A 80 2.20 10.81 -8.67
N GLY A 81 3.17 11.70 -8.89
CA GLY A 81 3.42 12.29 -10.21
C GLY A 81 3.92 11.24 -11.21
N LYS A 82 4.86 10.39 -10.77
CA LYS A 82 5.41 9.31 -11.60
C LYS A 82 4.62 8.00 -11.51
N LYS A 83 3.65 7.91 -10.59
CA LYS A 83 2.87 6.69 -10.29
C LYS A 83 3.77 5.49 -10.00
N ILE A 84 4.78 5.67 -9.15
CA ILE A 84 5.71 4.60 -8.75
C ILE A 84 5.82 4.47 -7.23
N CYS A 85 6.38 3.34 -6.78
CA CYS A 85 6.91 3.18 -5.44
C CYS A 85 8.43 3.19 -5.54
N THR A 86 9.11 4.10 -4.86
CA THR A 86 10.56 4.27 -4.94
C THR A 86 11.34 3.11 -4.31
N ILE A 87 10.68 2.29 -3.48
CA ILE A 87 11.23 1.09 -2.86
C ILE A 87 10.60 -0.22 -3.38
N TYR A 88 10.06 -0.23 -4.61
CA TYR A 88 9.26 -1.35 -5.12
C TYR A 88 9.89 -2.75 -4.92
N GLU A 89 11.21 -2.85 -5.13
CA GLU A 89 12.01 -4.08 -5.02
C GLU A 89 12.21 -4.56 -3.58
N VAL A 90 12.15 -3.65 -2.61
CA VAL A 90 12.36 -3.95 -1.18
C VAL A 90 11.13 -3.65 -0.34
N ARG A 91 9.95 -3.58 -0.96
CA ARG A 91 8.67 -3.35 -0.29
C ARG A 91 8.51 -4.24 0.94
N PRO A 92 7.85 -3.79 2.02
CA PRO A 92 7.42 -4.68 3.09
C PRO A 92 6.58 -5.85 2.56
N GLU A 93 6.58 -6.97 3.25
CA GLU A 93 5.78 -8.15 2.92
C GLU A 93 4.29 -7.80 2.89
N ILE A 94 3.83 -6.97 3.83
CA ILE A 94 2.45 -6.47 3.82
C ILE A 94 2.10 -5.83 2.48
N CYS A 95 3.00 -5.03 1.89
CA CYS A 95 2.78 -4.40 0.57
C CYS A 95 2.90 -5.37 -0.62
N ARG A 96 3.56 -6.53 -0.44
CA ARG A 96 3.62 -7.60 -1.44
C ARG A 96 2.37 -8.47 -1.42
N GLN A 97 1.87 -8.76 -0.22
CA GLN A 97 0.75 -9.68 0.03
C GLN A 97 -0.61 -8.99 -0.06
N PHE A 98 -0.74 -7.76 0.48
CA PHE A 98 -1.93 -6.92 0.31
C PHE A 98 -1.82 -6.10 -0.97
N ILE A 99 -1.78 -6.80 -2.10
CA ILE A 99 -2.18 -6.20 -3.38
C ILE A 99 -3.70 -6.14 -3.41
N CYS A 100 -4.28 -5.19 -4.16
CA CYS A 100 -5.74 -5.05 -4.28
C CYS A 100 -6.34 -6.19 -5.12
N ASP A 101 -6.18 -7.43 -4.65
CA ASP A 101 -6.66 -8.68 -5.22
C ASP A 101 -7.85 -9.23 -4.44
N ASN A 102 -8.27 -10.45 -4.78
CA ASN A 102 -9.42 -11.10 -4.19
C ASN A 102 -9.26 -11.28 -2.66
N GLU A 103 -10.31 -10.91 -1.93
CA GLU A 103 -10.43 -10.93 -0.47
C GLU A 103 -9.99 -12.26 0.19
N GLN A 104 -10.16 -13.40 -0.49
CA GLN A 104 -9.79 -14.71 0.06
C GLN A 104 -8.28 -14.85 0.31
N GLN A 105 -7.44 -14.39 -0.61
CA GLN A 105 -5.98 -14.46 -0.47
C GLN A 105 -5.50 -13.54 0.65
N SER A 106 -6.06 -12.33 0.70
CA SER A 106 -5.82 -11.36 1.77
C SER A 106 -6.22 -11.90 3.16
N LYS A 107 -7.33 -12.65 3.28
CA LYS A 107 -7.77 -13.27 4.54
C LYS A 107 -6.78 -14.33 5.05
N MET A 108 -6.28 -15.20 4.17
CA MET A 108 -5.31 -16.25 4.52
C MET A 108 -3.96 -15.67 5.00
N ASN A 109 -3.56 -14.52 4.45
CA ASN A 109 -2.27 -13.91 4.77
C ASN A 109 -2.27 -13.09 6.08
N ARG A 110 -3.44 -12.66 6.58
CA ARG A 110 -3.53 -11.77 7.77
C ARG A 110 -2.87 -12.34 9.01
N GLU A 111 -3.08 -13.61 9.31
CA GLU A 111 -2.59 -14.21 10.56
C GLU A 111 -1.06 -14.33 10.55
N ARG A 112 -0.49 -14.71 9.40
CA ARG A 112 0.97 -14.73 9.19
C ARG A 112 1.62 -13.35 9.31
N LEU A 113 0.92 -12.31 8.86
CA LEU A 113 1.41 -10.93 8.85
C LEU A 113 1.28 -10.23 10.22
N ARG A 114 0.73 -10.88 11.24
CA ARG A 114 0.64 -10.34 12.61
C ARG A 114 1.82 -10.73 13.50
N VAL A 115 2.49 -11.85 13.20
CA VAL A 115 3.55 -12.38 14.05
C VAL A 115 4.87 -11.63 13.79
N GLY A 116 5.49 -11.12 14.86
CA GLY A 116 6.82 -10.51 14.81
C GLY A 116 6.89 -9.15 14.08
N ARG A 117 5.77 -8.42 14.03
CA ARG A 117 5.67 -7.09 13.40
C ARG A 117 5.02 -6.10 14.34
N CYS A 118 5.50 -4.86 14.31
CA CYS A 118 4.89 -3.73 15.00
C CYS A 118 4.38 -2.72 13.98
N VAL A 119 3.35 -1.95 14.35
CA VAL A 119 2.78 -0.91 13.49
C VAL A 119 3.61 0.35 13.63
N PHE A 120 4.06 0.90 12.51
CA PHE A 120 4.86 2.13 12.46
C PHE A 120 4.35 3.11 11.42
N SER A 121 4.68 4.40 11.59
CA SER A 121 4.70 5.37 10.50
C SER A 121 5.94 5.13 9.64
N MET A 122 5.72 4.90 8.36
CA MET A 122 6.79 4.75 7.36
C MET A 122 7.60 6.05 7.27
N ARG A 123 6.95 7.21 7.37
CA ARG A 123 7.64 8.51 7.31
C ARG A 123 8.56 8.68 8.51
N GLU A 124 8.04 8.48 9.72
CA GLU A 124 8.81 8.63 10.95
C GLU A 124 10.03 7.69 10.99
N VAL A 125 9.84 6.40 10.67
CA VAL A 125 10.93 5.42 10.71
C VAL A 125 12.04 5.74 9.72
N PHE A 126 11.69 6.13 8.48
CA PHE A 126 12.68 6.20 7.41
C PHE A 126 13.22 7.61 7.13
N PHE A 127 12.49 8.65 7.52
CA PHE A 127 12.85 10.04 7.25
C PHE A 127 12.86 10.93 8.51
N GLY A 128 12.38 10.42 9.65
CA GLY A 128 12.26 11.16 10.91
C GLY A 128 10.87 11.76 11.11
N ALA A 129 10.58 12.16 12.35
CA ALA A 129 9.42 13.00 12.62
C ALA A 129 9.69 14.43 12.10
N ASP A 130 8.69 15.02 11.43
CA ASP A 130 8.70 16.44 11.05
C ASP A 130 8.71 17.35 12.29
#